data_AF-A0A378WV87-F1
#
_entry.id   AF-A0A378WV87-F1
#
_cell.length_a   1.000
_cell.length_b   1.000
_cell.length_c   1.000
_cell.angle_alpha   90.00
_cell.angle_beta   90.00
_cell.angle_gamma   90.00
#
_symmetry.space_group_name_H-M   'P 1'
#
loop_
_entity.id
_entity.type
_entity.pdbx_description
1 polymer ?
#
loop_
_entity_poly.entity_id
_entity_poly.type
_entity_poly.pdbx_seq_one_letter_code
_entity_poly.pdbx_strand_id
1 'polypeptide(L)'
;MVDSRTPVVVGVGQAIDRIDSSEYRQMSSVDLAAAAARAALEDTGVRYAEAAASVQLIAGVRQFEISAPVRAQLGRSDNYPRSVARRLGIDPARAVLEVVGGQGPQHLLTEFAADIAAGRLESVLITGSDAISTERHYAGRDDKPDFTETVGGQLEDRGFGYESFVDDNLIAHAVMGAPTQYGLLENARRARVGASPEQYRLQMGKLLAPFTSVAAKNPSPPRRSSAAPRNWRPSPRRTG
;
A
#
# COMPACT_ATOMS: atom_id res chain seq x y z
N MET A 1 -21.98 -24.45 -17.35
CA MET A 1 -22.34 -23.02 -17.29
C MET A 1 -21.78 -22.49 -15.98
N VAL A 2 -21.10 -21.35 -16.00
CA VAL A 2 -20.56 -20.71 -14.77
C VAL A 2 -21.72 -19.98 -14.07
N ASP A 3 -21.81 -20.02 -12.74
CA ASP A 3 -22.84 -19.27 -11.97
C ASP A 3 -22.71 -17.77 -12.27
N SER A 4 -23.83 -17.08 -12.53
CA SER A 4 -23.85 -15.65 -12.85
C SER A 4 -23.34 -14.76 -11.71
N ARG A 5 -23.25 -15.29 -10.49
CA ARG A 5 -22.68 -14.60 -9.31
C ARG A 5 -21.20 -14.91 -9.11
N THR A 6 -20.56 -15.63 -10.02
CA THR A 6 -19.12 -15.91 -9.91
C THR A 6 -18.34 -14.59 -9.97
N PRO A 7 -17.58 -14.22 -8.92
CA PRO A 7 -16.84 -12.96 -8.90
C PRO A 7 -15.68 -12.98 -9.90
N VAL A 8 -15.47 -11.85 -10.57
CA VAL A 8 -14.39 -11.65 -11.55
C VAL A 8 -13.74 -10.30 -11.34
N VAL A 9 -12.42 -10.21 -11.60
CA VAL A 9 -11.71 -8.93 -11.68
C VAL A 9 -11.84 -8.43 -13.12
N VAL A 10 -12.51 -7.30 -13.30
CA VAL A 10 -12.82 -6.76 -14.64
C VAL A 10 -11.95 -5.57 -15.04
N GLY A 11 -11.21 -4.96 -14.11
CA GLY A 11 -10.31 -3.86 -14.41
C GLY A 11 -9.26 -3.68 -13.31
N VAL A 12 -8.05 -3.28 -13.72
CA VAL A 12 -6.93 -3.00 -12.81
C VAL A 12 -6.25 -1.69 -13.19
N GLY A 13 -5.68 -0.99 -12.20
CA GLY A 13 -5.07 0.31 -12.44
C GLY A 13 -3.92 0.60 -11.49
N GLN A 14 -2.94 1.33 -12.00
CA GLN A 14 -1.78 1.79 -11.23
C GLN A 14 -1.49 3.25 -11.55
N ALA A 15 -1.04 4.01 -10.56
CA ALA A 15 -0.61 5.38 -10.72
C ALA A 15 0.66 5.62 -9.91
N ILE A 16 1.54 6.47 -10.44
CA ILE A 16 2.83 6.81 -9.82
C ILE A 16 3.06 8.29 -10.03
N ASP A 17 3.52 8.96 -8.98
CA ASP A 17 4.04 10.32 -9.06
C ASP A 17 5.51 10.32 -8.66
N ARG A 18 6.39 10.51 -9.65
CA ARG A 18 7.84 10.35 -9.48
C ARG A 18 8.48 11.68 -9.13
N ILE A 19 9.14 11.74 -7.99
CA ILE A 19 9.74 12.98 -7.48
C ILE A 19 10.93 13.50 -8.29
N ASP A 20 11.58 12.61 -9.05
CA ASP A 20 12.68 12.92 -9.96
C ASP A 20 12.21 13.18 -11.40
N SER A 21 10.89 13.13 -11.66
CA SER A 21 10.32 13.46 -12.97
C SER A 21 10.10 14.96 -13.10
N SER A 22 10.30 15.50 -14.31
CA SER A 22 9.83 16.84 -14.67
C SER A 22 8.32 17.00 -14.61
N GLU A 23 7.59 15.87 -14.61
CA GLU A 23 6.13 15.81 -14.52
C GLU A 23 5.64 15.50 -13.09
N TYR A 24 6.49 15.66 -12.08
CA TYR A 24 6.08 15.48 -10.68
C TYR A 24 4.92 16.42 -10.32
N ARG A 25 3.81 15.87 -9.81
CA ARG A 25 2.56 16.60 -9.55
C ARG A 25 2.29 16.87 -8.08
N GLN A 26 3.16 16.43 -7.17
CA GLN A 26 2.95 16.53 -5.72
C GLN A 26 1.62 15.90 -5.27
N MET A 27 1.27 14.76 -5.86
CA MET A 27 0.01 14.07 -5.57
C MET A 27 -0.05 13.61 -4.11
N SER A 28 -1.17 13.88 -3.45
CA SER A 28 -1.49 13.27 -2.15
C SER A 28 -1.74 11.77 -2.31
N SER A 29 -1.77 11.03 -1.20
CA SER A 29 -2.18 9.61 -1.24
C SER A 29 -3.58 9.46 -1.83
N VAL A 30 -4.51 10.38 -1.54
CA VAL A 30 -5.85 10.34 -2.14
C VAL A 30 -5.80 10.52 -3.65
N ASP A 31 -5.00 11.46 -4.15
CA ASP A 31 -4.88 11.71 -5.60
C ASP A 31 -4.27 10.50 -6.31
N LEU A 32 -3.25 9.87 -5.72
CA LEU A 32 -2.63 8.65 -6.25
C LEU A 32 -3.65 7.51 -6.36
N ALA A 33 -4.45 7.30 -5.32
CA ALA A 33 -5.49 6.28 -5.32
C ALA A 33 -6.61 6.59 -6.31
N ALA A 34 -7.01 7.85 -6.45
CA ALA A 34 -8.01 8.27 -7.42
C ALA A 34 -7.52 8.08 -8.86
N ALA A 35 -6.25 8.38 -9.15
CA ALA A 35 -5.67 8.14 -10.47
C ALA A 35 -5.59 6.63 -10.79
N ALA A 36 -5.16 5.79 -9.83
CA ALA A 36 -5.13 4.34 -10.02
C ALA A 36 -6.55 3.76 -10.19
N ALA A 37 -7.51 4.21 -9.38
CA ALA A 37 -8.89 3.77 -9.46
C ALA A 37 -9.58 4.21 -10.76
N ARG A 38 -9.28 5.42 -11.26
CA ARG A 38 -9.74 5.89 -12.58
C ARG A 38 -9.22 4.97 -13.68
N ALA A 39 -7.93 4.65 -13.66
CA ALA A 39 -7.34 3.71 -14.62
C ALA A 39 -7.99 2.33 -14.55
N ALA A 40 -8.32 1.83 -13.35
CA ALA A 40 -9.02 0.56 -13.18
C ALA A 40 -10.44 0.58 -13.75
N LEU A 41 -11.18 1.69 -13.60
CA LEU A 41 -12.51 1.85 -14.19
C LEU A 41 -12.45 1.96 -15.72
N GLU A 42 -11.42 2.60 -16.27
CA GLU A 42 -11.19 2.70 -17.71
C GLU A 42 -10.75 1.35 -18.32
N ASP A 43 -9.99 0.54 -17.58
CA ASP A 43 -9.54 -0.80 -17.99
C ASP A 43 -10.67 -1.82 -18.13
N THR A 44 -11.86 -1.53 -17.59
CA THR A 44 -13.04 -2.40 -17.71
C THR A 44 -13.53 -2.60 -19.15
N GLY A 45 -13.14 -1.71 -20.07
CA GLY A 45 -13.59 -1.74 -21.47
C GLY A 45 -15.04 -1.27 -21.69
N VAL A 46 -15.77 -0.89 -20.63
CA VAL A 46 -17.06 -0.20 -20.73
C VAL A 46 -16.88 1.32 -20.60
N ARG A 47 -17.93 2.10 -20.84
CA ARG A 47 -17.82 3.56 -20.70
C ARG A 47 -17.55 3.93 -19.24
N TYR A 48 -16.63 4.86 -18.98
CA TYR A 48 -16.28 5.29 -17.62
C TYR A 48 -17.52 5.60 -16.77
N ALA A 49 -18.49 6.33 -17.31
CA ALA A 49 -19.72 6.68 -16.60
C ALA A 49 -20.55 5.46 -16.18
N GLU A 50 -20.57 4.39 -16.99
CA GLU A 50 -21.25 3.14 -16.65
C GLU A 50 -20.48 2.37 -15.57
N ALA A 51 -19.16 2.24 -15.72
CA ALA A 51 -18.31 1.60 -14.72
C ALA A 51 -18.43 2.31 -13.36
N ALA A 52 -18.29 3.63 -13.37
CA ALA A 52 -18.36 4.49 -12.20
C ALA A 52 -19.73 4.40 -11.49
N ALA A 53 -20.83 4.45 -12.25
CA ALA A 53 -22.19 4.33 -11.69
C ALA A 53 -22.48 2.93 -11.13
N SER A 54 -21.75 1.91 -11.57
CA SER A 54 -21.96 0.54 -11.07
C SER A 54 -21.37 0.31 -9.68
N VAL A 55 -20.39 1.11 -9.23
CA VAL A 55 -19.65 0.88 -7.97
C VAL A 55 -20.55 1.00 -6.73
N GLN A 56 -20.85 -0.13 -6.09
CA GLN A 56 -21.69 -0.17 -4.88
C GLN A 56 -20.90 0.04 -3.59
N LEU A 57 -19.63 -0.37 -3.56
CA LEU A 57 -18.75 -0.27 -2.41
C LEU A 57 -17.34 0.17 -2.84
N ILE A 58 -16.75 1.08 -2.08
CA ILE A 58 -15.33 1.40 -2.16
C ILE A 58 -14.60 0.93 -0.90
N ALA A 59 -13.51 0.20 -1.08
CA ALA A 59 -12.66 -0.29 0.00
C ALA A 59 -11.25 0.29 -0.12
N GLY A 60 -10.81 1.01 0.89
CA GLY A 60 -9.49 1.60 0.98
C GLY A 60 -8.54 0.77 1.84
N VAL A 61 -7.32 0.55 1.36
CA VAL A 61 -6.20 0.08 2.18
C VAL A 61 -5.60 1.29 2.90
N ARG A 62 -5.44 1.18 4.22
CA ARG A 62 -4.95 2.24 5.08
C ARG A 62 -3.53 2.68 4.70
N GLN A 63 -3.36 3.98 4.49
CA GLN A 63 -2.09 4.59 4.10
C GLN A 63 -1.17 4.78 5.31
N PHE A 64 0.12 4.96 5.06
CA PHE A 64 1.13 5.15 6.09
C PHE A 64 0.79 6.30 7.05
N GLU A 65 0.35 7.45 6.54
CA GLU A 65 0.03 8.65 7.33
C GLU A 65 -1.19 8.50 8.25
N ILE A 66 -2.01 7.46 8.04
CA ILE A 66 -3.18 7.13 8.85
C ILE A 66 -3.09 5.73 9.50
N SER A 67 -1.89 5.14 9.51
CA SER A 67 -1.62 3.79 10.03
C SER A 67 -1.43 3.73 11.55
N ALA A 68 -1.25 4.88 12.20
CA ALA A 68 -1.06 5.00 13.64
C ALA A 68 -1.67 6.31 14.16
N PRO A 69 -1.92 6.46 15.47
CA PRO A 69 -2.40 7.70 16.08
C PRO A 69 -1.30 8.78 16.17
N VAL A 70 -0.60 9.01 15.06
CA VAL A 70 0.46 10.01 14.91
C VAL A 70 0.01 11.10 13.95
N ARG A 71 0.60 12.29 14.09
CA ARG A 71 0.31 13.41 13.20
C ARG A 71 0.83 13.14 11.78
N ALA A 72 -0.06 13.18 10.80
CA ALA A 72 0.30 13.22 9.38
C ALA A 72 1.05 14.53 9.08
N GLN A 73 2.28 14.42 8.58
CA GLN A 73 3.19 15.58 8.42
C GLN A 73 2.73 16.54 7.31
N LEU A 74 2.15 15.99 6.24
CA LEU A 74 1.60 16.74 5.11
C LEU A 74 0.08 16.82 5.16
N GLY A 75 -0.56 16.54 6.29
CA GLY A 75 -2.02 16.47 6.36
C GLY A 75 -2.58 15.13 5.85
N ARG A 76 -3.89 14.93 6.02
CA ARG A 76 -4.61 13.72 5.62
C ARG A 76 -6.09 14.00 5.33
N SER A 77 -6.74 13.10 4.61
CA SER A 77 -8.20 13.04 4.56
C SER A 77 -8.78 12.46 5.85
N ASP A 78 -9.91 13.01 6.30
CA ASP A 78 -10.73 12.47 7.40
C ASP A 78 -11.47 11.18 7.00
N ASN A 79 -11.69 10.95 5.71
CA ASN A 79 -12.34 9.77 5.16
C ASN A 79 -11.76 9.44 3.78
N TYR A 80 -10.61 8.75 3.80
CA TYR A 80 -9.84 8.42 2.61
C TYR A 80 -10.66 7.78 1.47
N PRO A 81 -11.45 6.71 1.69
CA PRO A 81 -12.21 6.11 0.60
C PRO A 81 -13.23 7.09 -0.01
N ARG A 82 -13.84 7.98 0.79
CA ARG A 82 -14.78 8.98 0.26
C ARG A 82 -14.09 10.11 -0.48
N SER A 83 -12.90 10.54 -0.04
CA SER A 83 -12.11 11.51 -0.80
C SER A 83 -11.66 10.96 -2.17
N VAL A 84 -11.40 9.64 -2.26
CA VAL A 84 -11.17 8.97 -3.55
C VAL A 84 -12.45 8.92 -4.39
N ALA A 85 -13.57 8.50 -3.79
CA ALA A 85 -14.87 8.44 -4.47
C ALA A 85 -15.28 9.81 -5.06
N ARG A 86 -15.10 10.89 -4.31
CA ARG A 86 -15.35 12.27 -4.76
C ARG A 86 -14.56 12.63 -6.02
N ARG A 87 -13.28 12.27 -6.09
CA ARG A 87 -12.42 12.53 -7.28
C ARG A 87 -12.81 11.69 -8.49
N LEU A 88 -13.44 10.55 -8.28
CA LEU A 88 -14.00 9.70 -9.33
C LEU A 88 -15.39 10.14 -9.79
N GLY A 89 -16.06 11.02 -9.02
CA GLY A 89 -17.44 11.44 -9.27
C GLY A 89 -18.46 10.36 -8.93
N ILE A 90 -18.15 9.49 -7.95
CA ILE A 90 -19.03 8.40 -7.51
C ILE A 90 -19.45 8.60 -6.04
N ASP A 91 -20.62 8.07 -5.68
CA ASP A 91 -21.13 8.07 -4.31
C ASP A 91 -21.61 6.67 -3.91
N PRO A 92 -20.69 5.76 -3.55
CA PRO A 92 -21.04 4.36 -3.29
C PRO A 92 -21.91 4.19 -2.04
N ALA A 93 -22.71 3.13 -2.03
CA ALA A 93 -23.45 2.59 -0.87
C ALA A 93 -22.65 2.61 0.43
N ARG A 94 -21.45 2.05 0.34
CA ARG A 94 -20.58 1.74 1.48
C ARG A 94 -19.15 2.19 1.19
N ALA A 95 -18.48 2.66 2.25
CA ALA A 95 -17.05 2.92 2.24
C ALA A 95 -16.41 2.18 3.40
N VAL A 96 -15.38 1.38 3.10
CA VAL A 96 -14.65 0.57 4.08
C VAL A 96 -13.19 1.03 4.11
N LEU A 97 -12.63 1.15 5.31
CA LEU A 97 -11.20 1.38 5.51
C LEU A 97 -10.62 0.21 6.31
N GLU A 98 -9.72 -0.53 5.68
CA GLU A 98 -9.12 -1.74 6.24
C GLU A 98 -8.13 -1.45 7.38
N VAL A 99 -7.84 -2.46 8.19
CA VAL A 99 -6.73 -2.45 9.15
C VAL A 99 -5.37 -2.29 8.47
N VAL A 100 -4.35 -1.97 9.24
CA VAL A 100 -2.96 -1.90 8.76
C VAL A 100 -2.47 -3.30 8.36
N GLY A 101 -1.74 -3.34 7.24
CA GLY A 101 -0.85 -4.45 6.91
C GLY A 101 -0.86 -4.84 5.45
N GLY A 102 0.25 -5.46 5.01
CA GLY A 102 0.45 -5.84 3.61
C GLY A 102 -0.54 -6.90 3.09
N GLN A 103 -1.27 -7.57 3.98
CA GLN A 103 -2.33 -8.52 3.65
C GLN A 103 -3.62 -7.84 3.14
N GLY A 104 -3.84 -6.57 3.49
CA GLY A 104 -5.09 -5.85 3.26
C GLY A 104 -5.68 -5.99 1.85
N PRO A 105 -4.92 -5.71 0.77
CA PRO A 105 -5.43 -5.82 -0.60
C PRO A 105 -6.00 -7.21 -0.93
N GLN A 106 -5.30 -8.28 -0.54
CA GLN A 106 -5.74 -9.65 -0.84
C GLN A 106 -6.90 -10.07 0.07
N HIS A 107 -6.90 -9.64 1.34
CA HIS A 107 -8.00 -9.89 2.28
C HIS A 107 -9.31 -9.28 1.76
N LEU A 108 -9.29 -8.00 1.39
CA LEU A 108 -10.45 -7.30 0.82
C LEU A 108 -10.95 -7.96 -0.47
N LEU A 109 -10.02 -8.38 -1.35
CA LEU A 109 -10.37 -9.08 -2.58
C LEU A 109 -11.13 -10.38 -2.28
N THR A 110 -10.62 -11.20 -1.36
CA THR A 110 -11.25 -12.46 -0.96
C THR A 110 -12.59 -12.24 -0.27
N GLU A 111 -12.69 -11.26 0.64
CA GLU A 111 -13.91 -10.93 1.36
C GLU A 111 -15.03 -10.50 0.40
N PHE A 112 -14.76 -9.52 -0.46
CA PHE A 112 -15.80 -8.99 -1.34
C PHE A 112 -16.12 -9.89 -2.52
N ALA A 113 -15.19 -10.76 -2.94
CA ALA A 113 -15.52 -11.85 -3.85
C ALA A 113 -16.56 -12.79 -3.24
N ALA A 114 -16.47 -13.08 -1.93
CA ALA A 114 -17.47 -13.89 -1.24
C ALA A 114 -18.82 -13.17 -1.09
N ASP A 115 -18.83 -11.85 -0.90
CA ASP A 115 -20.06 -11.05 -0.91
C ASP A 115 -20.75 -11.07 -2.28
N ILE A 116 -20.00 -10.95 -3.37
CA ILE A 116 -20.53 -11.05 -4.74
C ILE A 116 -21.07 -12.46 -5.02
N ALA A 117 -20.31 -13.50 -4.68
CA ALA A 117 -20.73 -14.89 -4.82
C ALA A 117 -22.03 -15.21 -4.06
N ALA A 118 -22.23 -14.55 -2.92
CA ALA A 118 -23.44 -14.68 -2.12
C ALA A 118 -24.62 -13.81 -2.61
N GLY A 119 -24.41 -12.92 -3.58
CA GLY A 119 -25.42 -11.97 -4.07
C GLY A 119 -25.69 -10.80 -3.13
N ARG A 120 -24.74 -10.46 -2.24
CA ARG A 120 -24.84 -9.30 -1.33
C ARG A 120 -24.35 -8.01 -1.97
N LEU A 121 -23.46 -8.12 -2.95
CA LEU A 121 -22.88 -7.03 -3.73
C LEU A 121 -22.80 -7.47 -5.20
N GLU A 122 -22.79 -6.51 -6.11
CA GLU A 122 -22.59 -6.74 -7.54
C GLU A 122 -21.23 -6.20 -8.02
N SER A 123 -20.70 -5.16 -7.36
CA SER A 123 -19.45 -4.53 -7.73
C SER A 123 -18.75 -3.90 -6.53
N VAL A 124 -17.42 -3.93 -6.55
CA VAL A 124 -16.57 -3.33 -5.53
C VAL A 124 -15.35 -2.70 -6.18
N LEU A 125 -14.97 -1.51 -5.72
CA LEU A 125 -13.71 -0.86 -6.05
C LEU A 125 -12.76 -0.95 -4.86
N ILE A 126 -11.65 -1.67 -5.02
CA ILE A 126 -10.57 -1.73 -4.02
C ILE A 126 -9.47 -0.77 -4.44
N THR A 127 -9.00 0.07 -3.53
CA THR A 127 -7.95 1.05 -3.79
C THR A 127 -6.99 1.19 -2.62
N GLY A 128 -5.76 1.64 -2.90
CA GLY A 128 -4.70 1.84 -1.93
C GLY A 128 -3.59 2.67 -2.55
N SER A 129 -2.88 3.43 -1.71
CA SER A 129 -1.81 4.32 -2.15
C SER A 129 -0.95 4.75 -0.96
N ASP A 130 0.27 5.22 -1.24
CA ASP A 130 1.14 5.85 -0.27
C ASP A 130 1.93 6.97 -0.93
N ALA A 131 1.99 8.14 -0.29
CA ALA A 131 2.79 9.28 -0.74
C ALA A 131 4.16 9.38 -0.03
N ILE A 132 4.71 8.27 0.47
CA ILE A 132 5.94 8.23 1.31
C ILE A 132 7.13 8.98 0.68
N SER A 133 7.32 8.88 -0.64
CA SER A 133 8.41 9.61 -1.32
C SER A 133 8.22 11.13 -1.24
N THR A 134 6.99 11.60 -1.41
CA THR A 134 6.59 13.02 -1.25
C THR A 134 6.80 13.46 0.19
N GLU A 135 6.32 12.69 1.17
CA GLU A 135 6.51 12.99 2.59
C GLU A 135 7.98 13.15 2.97
N ARG A 136 8.84 12.23 2.51
CA ARG A 136 10.29 12.29 2.76
C ARG A 136 10.95 13.48 2.08
N HIS A 137 10.49 13.87 0.91
CA HIS A 137 11.07 15.01 0.18
C HIS A 137 10.74 16.35 0.84
N TYR A 138 9.53 16.49 1.40
CA TYR A 138 9.10 17.69 2.11
C TYR A 138 9.42 17.69 3.60
N ALA A 139 10.01 16.62 4.13
CA ALA A 139 10.44 16.55 5.51
C ALA A 139 11.43 17.69 5.83
N GLY A 140 11.06 18.56 6.78
CA GLY A 140 11.88 19.69 7.22
C GLY A 140 11.94 20.87 6.26
N ARG A 141 11.11 20.89 5.21
CA ARG A 141 11.01 22.03 4.28
C ARG A 141 9.83 22.94 4.64
N ASP A 142 9.98 24.23 4.34
CA ASP A 142 8.95 25.25 4.56
C ASP A 142 7.91 25.31 3.43
N ASP A 143 8.28 24.87 2.22
CA ASP A 143 7.43 24.87 1.01
C ASP A 143 6.60 23.60 0.84
N LYS A 144 6.25 22.95 1.95
CA LYS A 144 5.50 21.68 1.95
C LYS A 144 4.02 21.87 1.58
N PRO A 145 3.43 20.95 0.80
CA PRO A 145 1.99 20.98 0.54
C PRO A 145 1.18 20.61 1.79
N ASP A 146 -0.10 21.00 1.79
CA ASP A 146 -1.08 20.55 2.77
C ASP A 146 -2.15 19.68 2.07
N PHE A 147 -2.16 18.40 2.42
CA PHE A 147 -3.09 17.38 1.97
C PHE A 147 -4.23 17.14 2.96
N THR A 148 -4.42 18.05 3.93
CA THR A 148 -5.57 18.00 4.83
C THR A 148 -6.85 18.16 4.02
N GLU A 149 -7.75 17.19 4.17
CA GLU A 149 -9.05 17.19 3.49
C GLU A 149 -10.14 16.80 4.47
N THR A 150 -11.29 17.47 4.37
CA THR A 150 -12.52 17.11 5.07
C THR A 150 -13.60 16.82 4.04
N VAL A 151 -14.05 15.56 3.98
CA VAL A 151 -15.13 15.11 3.08
C VAL A 151 -16.36 14.64 3.85
N GLY A 152 -16.20 14.16 5.08
CA GLY A 152 -17.28 13.55 5.85
C GLY A 152 -17.84 12.27 5.19
N GLY A 153 -19.10 11.96 5.51
CA GLY A 153 -19.79 10.75 5.05
C GLY A 153 -19.54 9.52 5.92
N GLN A 154 -20.41 8.53 5.78
CA GLN A 154 -20.25 7.17 6.34
C GLN A 154 -18.88 6.54 6.05
N LEU A 155 -18.34 5.88 7.06
CA LEU A 155 -17.12 5.11 6.98
C LEU A 155 -17.21 3.91 7.91
N GLU A 156 -17.05 2.72 7.36
CA GLU A 156 -16.75 1.51 8.11
C GLU A 156 -15.24 1.48 8.34
N ASP A 157 -14.78 2.19 9.38
CA ASP A 157 -13.37 2.18 9.80
C ASP A 157 -13.12 0.96 10.69
N ARG A 158 -12.30 0.01 10.22
CA ARG A 158 -11.97 -1.22 10.95
C ARG A 158 -10.92 -1.04 12.05
N GLY A 159 -10.48 0.20 12.28
CA GLY A 159 -9.43 0.53 13.22
C GLY A 159 -8.03 0.25 12.65
N PHE A 160 -7.03 0.36 13.52
CA PHE A 160 -5.64 0.20 13.10
C PHE A 160 -5.21 -1.27 12.98
N GLY A 161 -5.64 -2.14 13.91
CA GLY A 161 -5.28 -3.56 13.92
C GLY A 161 -3.80 -3.83 14.27
N TYR A 162 -3.10 -2.87 14.91
CA TYR A 162 -1.70 -3.04 15.31
C TYR A 162 -1.50 -4.01 16.46
N GLU A 163 -2.56 -4.31 17.21
CA GLU A 163 -2.57 -5.23 18.35
C GLU A 163 -2.15 -6.65 17.95
N SER A 164 -2.21 -6.98 16.65
CA SER A 164 -1.79 -8.27 16.11
C SER A 164 -0.27 -8.40 15.94
N PHE A 165 0.49 -7.30 15.97
CA PHE A 165 1.93 -7.30 15.69
C PHE A 165 2.78 -6.36 16.56
N VAL A 166 2.18 -5.64 17.50
CA VAL A 166 2.87 -4.88 18.55
C VAL A 166 2.21 -5.18 19.90
N ASP A 167 3.02 -5.56 20.88
CA ASP A 167 2.62 -5.74 22.27
C ASP A 167 3.56 -4.98 23.24
N ASP A 168 3.16 -4.86 24.50
CA ASP A 168 3.92 -4.17 25.54
C ASP A 168 5.33 -4.73 25.72
N ASN A 169 5.52 -6.03 25.50
CA ASN A 169 6.81 -6.67 25.63
C ASN A 169 7.76 -6.28 24.49
N LEU A 170 7.27 -6.22 23.25
CA LEU A 170 8.03 -5.73 22.10
C LEU A 170 8.39 -4.24 22.27
N ILE A 171 7.47 -3.44 22.81
CA ILE A 171 7.73 -2.03 23.13
C ILE A 171 8.83 -1.91 24.19
N ALA A 172 8.71 -2.63 25.30
CA ALA A 172 9.68 -2.61 26.40
C ALA A 172 11.10 -2.98 25.95
N HIS A 173 11.23 -3.81 24.92
CA HIS A 173 12.52 -4.25 24.37
C HIS A 173 12.94 -3.50 23.09
N ALA A 174 12.26 -2.42 22.72
CA ALA A 174 12.51 -1.61 21.53
C ALA A 174 12.47 -2.39 20.20
N VAL A 175 11.63 -3.44 20.12
CA VAL A 175 11.43 -4.29 18.94
C VAL A 175 10.12 -3.89 18.22
N MET A 176 9.98 -2.60 17.92
CA MET A 176 8.73 -2.05 17.35
C MET A 176 8.74 -1.97 15.83
N GLY A 177 9.92 -1.83 15.21
CA GLY A 177 10.03 -1.69 13.76
C GLY A 177 10.00 -3.03 13.04
N ALA A 178 9.39 -3.07 11.86
CA ALA A 178 9.45 -4.25 10.98
C ALA A 178 10.91 -4.74 10.75
N PRO A 179 11.91 -3.88 10.49
CA PRO A 179 13.29 -4.35 10.32
C PRO A 179 13.87 -5.07 11.54
N THR A 180 13.59 -4.57 12.76
CA THR A 180 14.06 -5.21 14.00
C THR A 180 13.36 -6.54 14.26
N GLN A 181 12.05 -6.61 14.06
CA GLN A 181 11.28 -7.85 14.21
C GLN A 181 11.74 -8.91 13.19
N TYR A 182 11.76 -8.58 11.89
CA TYR A 182 12.24 -9.50 10.86
C TYR A 182 13.70 -9.90 11.06
N GLY A 183 14.55 -9.04 11.63
CA GLY A 183 15.92 -9.39 11.99
C GLY A 183 16.03 -10.53 13.01
N LEU A 184 15.12 -10.60 13.98
CA LEU A 184 15.03 -11.72 14.93
C LEU A 184 14.59 -13.00 14.23
N LEU A 185 13.54 -12.91 13.40
CA LEU A 185 13.00 -14.04 12.64
C LEU A 185 14.05 -14.63 11.67
N GLU A 186 14.79 -13.76 10.97
CA GLU A 186 15.86 -14.16 10.05
C GLU A 186 17.02 -14.85 10.78
N ASN A 187 17.38 -14.40 11.99
CA ASN A 187 18.39 -15.08 12.81
C ASN A 187 17.90 -16.43 13.35
N ALA A 188 16.63 -16.55 13.74
CA ALA A 188 16.03 -17.82 14.14
C ALA A 188 16.03 -18.81 12.96
N ARG A 189 15.64 -18.35 11.76
CA ARG A 189 15.71 -19.16 10.53
C ARG A 189 17.14 -19.58 10.22
N ARG A 190 18.11 -18.66 10.29
CA ARG A 190 19.55 -18.94 10.09
C ARG A 190 20.05 -20.05 11.02
N ALA A 191 19.71 -19.96 12.31
CA ALA A 191 20.08 -20.97 13.29
C ALA A 191 19.47 -22.34 12.94
N ARG A 192 18.17 -22.38 12.60
CA ARG A 192 17.47 -23.61 12.20
C ARG A 192 18.06 -24.29 10.97
N VAL A 193 18.54 -23.52 10.00
CA VAL A 193 19.15 -24.07 8.77
C VAL A 193 20.66 -24.32 8.89
N GLY A 194 21.26 -24.10 10.06
CA GLY A 194 22.67 -24.37 10.34
C GLY A 194 23.66 -23.51 9.54
N ALA A 195 23.24 -22.30 9.10
CA ALA A 195 24.08 -21.46 8.25
C ALA A 195 24.95 -20.48 9.05
N SER A 196 26.20 -20.30 8.62
CA SER A 196 27.05 -19.20 9.09
C SER A 196 26.44 -17.85 8.69
N PRO A 197 26.79 -16.75 9.38
CA PRO A 197 26.34 -15.41 8.98
C PRO A 197 26.69 -15.06 7.52
N GLU A 198 27.87 -15.44 7.03
CA GLU A 198 28.34 -15.20 5.66
C GLU A 198 27.52 -15.98 4.66
N GLN A 199 27.30 -17.27 4.93
CA GLN A 199 26.49 -18.15 4.08
C GLN A 199 25.06 -17.65 3.97
N TYR A 200 24.45 -17.25 5.09
CA TYR A 200 23.08 -16.78 5.13
C TYR A 200 22.90 -15.44 4.40
N ARG A 201 23.84 -14.51 4.57
CA ARG A 201 23.85 -13.26 3.78
C ARG A 201 23.95 -13.53 2.28
N LEU A 202 24.78 -14.48 1.86
CA LEU A 202 24.87 -14.86 0.45
C LEU A 202 23.57 -15.49 -0.06
N GLN A 203 22.91 -16.32 0.75
CA GLN A 203 21.60 -16.90 0.42
C GLN A 203 20.53 -15.81 0.24
N MET A 204 20.43 -14.85 1.17
CA MET A 204 19.52 -13.70 1.04
C MET A 204 19.81 -12.88 -0.22
N GLY A 205 21.09 -12.61 -0.50
CA GLY A 205 21.49 -11.87 -1.70
C GLY A 205 21.10 -12.60 -2.99
N LYS A 206 21.27 -13.93 -3.04
CA LYS A 206 20.83 -14.76 -4.19
C LYS A 206 19.31 -14.76 -4.35
N LEU A 207 18.56 -14.81 -3.23
CA LEU A 207 17.11 -14.76 -3.25
C LEU A 207 16.57 -13.43 -3.79
N LEU A 208 17.15 -12.30 -3.37
CA LEU A 208 16.65 -10.97 -3.72
C LEU A 208 17.14 -10.45 -5.09
N ALA A 209 18.25 -10.97 -5.63
CA ALA A 209 18.82 -10.48 -6.89
C ALA A 209 17.89 -10.59 -8.12
N PRO A 210 17.10 -11.66 -8.30
CA PRO A 210 16.12 -11.72 -9.38
C PRO A 210 15.03 -10.64 -9.26
N PHE A 211 14.60 -10.31 -8.04
CA PHE A 211 13.58 -9.28 -7.80
C PHE A 211 14.05 -7.91 -8.29
N THR A 212 15.32 -7.54 -8.04
CA THR A 212 15.86 -6.25 -8.52
C THR A 212 15.92 -6.19 -10.04
N SER A 213 16.19 -7.32 -10.70
CA SER A 213 16.23 -7.42 -12.16
C SER A 213 14.84 -7.25 -12.79
N VAL A 214 13.80 -7.81 -12.18
CA VAL A 214 12.41 -7.61 -12.60
C VAL A 214 11.98 -6.16 -12.34
N ALA A 215 12.24 -5.63 -11.14
CA ALA A 215 11.90 -4.26 -10.78
C ALA A 215 12.53 -3.24 -11.73
N ALA A 216 13.80 -3.38 -12.09
CA ALA A 216 14.47 -2.44 -13.00
C ALA A 216 13.83 -2.34 -14.39
N LYS A 217 13.21 -3.43 -14.86
CA LYS A 217 12.52 -3.51 -16.16
C LYS A 217 11.06 -3.10 -16.09
N ASN A 218 10.45 -3.17 -14.91
CA ASN A 218 9.08 -2.73 -14.71
C ASN A 218 8.98 -1.23 -15.06
N PRO A 219 8.00 -0.79 -15.86
CA PRO A 219 7.74 0.63 -16.10
C PRO A 219 7.26 1.38 -14.86
N SER A 220 6.84 0.67 -13.80
CA SER A 220 6.16 1.17 -12.61
C SER A 220 6.91 1.25 -11.25
N PRO A 221 8.25 1.05 -11.10
CA PRO A 221 8.90 1.30 -9.81
C PRO A 221 9.08 2.80 -9.55
N PRO A 222 9.00 3.23 -8.27
CA PRO A 222 9.30 4.59 -7.85
C PRO A 222 10.80 4.93 -7.94
N ARG A 223 11.70 3.94 -8.03
CA ARG A 223 13.13 4.16 -8.24
C ARG A 223 13.75 3.00 -9.03
N ARG A 224 14.44 3.30 -10.15
CA ARG A 224 15.20 2.30 -10.90
C ARG A 224 16.63 2.24 -10.34
N SER A 225 16.96 1.21 -9.57
CA SER A 225 18.36 0.88 -9.28
C SER A 225 18.60 -0.61 -9.49
N SER A 226 19.42 -0.95 -10.48
CA SER A 226 19.96 -2.30 -10.68
C SER A 226 21.09 -2.55 -9.67
N ALA A 227 20.74 -2.77 -8.40
CA ALA A 227 21.72 -3.31 -7.48
C ALA A 227 21.93 -4.81 -7.80
N ALA A 228 22.91 -5.11 -8.66
CA ALA A 228 23.46 -6.45 -8.73
C ALA A 228 24.14 -6.77 -7.37
N PRO A 229 24.05 -8.00 -6.84
CA PRO A 229 24.57 -8.34 -5.52
C PRO A 229 26.10 -8.35 -5.40
N ARG A 230 26.85 -7.81 -6.38
CA ARG A 230 28.31 -8.01 -6.42
C ARG A 230 29.08 -7.27 -5.32
N ASN A 231 28.58 -6.18 -4.76
CA ASN A 231 29.43 -5.28 -3.95
C ASN A 231 28.79 -4.78 -2.63
N TRP A 232 27.96 -5.57 -1.93
CA TRP A 232 27.64 -5.18 -0.55
C TRP A 232 28.85 -5.43 0.35
N ARG A 233 29.53 -4.35 0.76
CA ARG A 233 30.55 -4.37 1.82
C ARG A 233 29.89 -3.85 3.10
N PRO A 234 30.04 -4.54 4.25
CA PRO A 234 29.62 -3.96 5.52
C PRO A 234 30.42 -2.68 5.76
N SER A 235 29.73 -1.63 6.24
CA SER A 235 30.39 -0.44 6.77
C SER A 235 31.36 -0.85 7.88
N PRO A 236 32.60 -0.31 7.92
CA PRO A 236 33.53 -0.63 8.99
C PRO A 236 32.88 -0.32 10.34
N ARG A 237 33.08 -1.20 11.32
CA ARG A 237 32.66 -0.93 12.70
C ARG A 237 33.28 0.41 13.10
N ARG A 238 32.44 1.36 13.54
CA ARG A 238 32.95 2.48 14.33
C ARG A 238 33.48 1.87 15.63
N THR A 239 34.79 1.66 15.69
CA THR A 239 35.50 1.50 16.96
C THR A 239 35.47 2.88 17.61
N GLY A 240 34.69 3.00 18.69
CA GLY A 240 34.97 4.00 19.71
C GLY A 240 36.23 3.63 20.47
#